data_AF-A0A8E2BAA5-F1
#
_entry.id   AF-A0A8E2BAA5-F1
#
_cell.length_a   1.000
_cell.length_b   1.000
_cell.length_c   1.000
_cell.angle_alpha   90.00
_cell.angle_beta   90.00
_cell.angle_gamma   90.00
#
_symmetry.space_group_name_H-M   'P 1'
#
loop_
_entity.id
_entity.type
_entity.pdbx_description
1 polymer ?
#
loop_
_entity_poly.entity_id
_entity_poly.type
_entity_poly.pdbx_seq_one_letter_code
_entity_poly.pdbx_strand_id
1 'polypeptide(L)'
;MNGPIVVAFDGTPAAEHALSWAAETALRRGSRLVVVATTWWPVTLEPVPPAPCLVPPGCLDLAVAAATASRPGITVSSVESGSVGELLAHAAGLDASLIVLAAENRVPWRTLVRGADRPLVFAGASAGPVVAEVRNQRIRTDALALAFELARAAGTSLKILHTAAAWHLPRATELAGCVVAELAGWMASNPDVAITYRFTGAPRVRTLALCSRTASVLLPGR
;
A
#
# COMPACT_ATOMS: atom_id res chain seq x y z
N MET A 1 -6.51 -12.83 9.55
CA MET A 1 -6.53 -11.60 10.38
C MET A 1 -7.68 -10.76 9.88
N ASN A 2 -8.74 -10.57 10.67
CA ASN A 2 -10.02 -9.96 10.22
C ASN A 2 -10.18 -8.51 10.68
N GLY A 3 -9.07 -7.84 11.06
CA GLY A 3 -9.08 -6.43 11.44
C GLY A 3 -9.55 -5.50 10.32
N PRO A 4 -9.95 -4.26 10.64
CA PRO A 4 -10.40 -3.29 9.65
C PRO A 4 -9.35 -2.99 8.59
N ILE A 5 -9.81 -2.62 7.41
CA ILE A 5 -8.97 -1.96 6.41
C ILE A 5 -9.04 -0.46 6.67
N VAL A 6 -7.89 0.18 6.82
CA VAL A 6 -7.77 1.62 7.03
C VAL A 6 -7.27 2.25 5.73
N VAL A 7 -7.98 3.26 5.22
CA VAL A 7 -7.59 3.98 4.00
C VAL A 7 -7.37 5.45 4.29
N ALA A 8 -6.22 5.97 3.86
CA ALA A 8 -5.95 7.41 3.88
C ALA A 8 -6.71 8.11 2.76
N PHE A 9 -7.38 9.21 3.08
CA PHE A 9 -8.19 9.97 2.15
C PHE A 9 -7.91 11.47 2.26
N ASP A 10 -7.56 12.09 1.15
CA ASP A 10 -7.28 13.53 1.06
C ASP A 10 -8.15 14.26 0.04
N GLY A 11 -9.18 13.58 -0.50
CA GLY A 11 -10.10 14.11 -1.50
C GLY A 11 -9.52 14.21 -2.91
N THR A 12 -8.27 13.77 -3.14
CA THR A 12 -7.72 13.73 -4.50
C THR A 12 -8.35 12.60 -5.32
N PRO A 13 -8.36 12.70 -6.66
CA PRO A 13 -8.79 11.58 -7.50
C PRO A 13 -8.01 10.29 -7.21
N ALA A 14 -6.73 10.41 -6.82
CA ALA A 14 -5.92 9.24 -6.47
C ALA A 14 -6.42 8.59 -5.16
N ALA A 15 -6.79 9.39 -4.16
CA ALA A 15 -7.42 8.90 -2.93
C ALA A 15 -8.81 8.28 -3.18
N GLU A 16 -9.60 8.79 -4.12
CA GLU A 16 -10.87 8.15 -4.52
C GLU A 16 -10.65 6.75 -5.13
N HIS A 17 -9.63 6.60 -5.98
CA HIS A 17 -9.25 5.28 -6.51
C HIS A 17 -8.81 4.33 -5.39
N ALA A 18 -7.98 4.83 -4.46
CA ALA A 18 -7.54 4.05 -3.30
C ALA A 18 -8.71 3.65 -2.39
N LEU A 19 -9.68 4.55 -2.18
CA LEU A 19 -10.90 4.28 -1.44
C LEU A 19 -11.74 3.19 -2.10
N SER A 20 -11.95 3.27 -3.42
CA SER A 20 -12.68 2.24 -4.16
C SER A 20 -11.97 0.88 -4.08
N TRP A 21 -10.63 0.87 -4.23
CA TRP A 21 -9.84 -0.35 -4.09
C TRP A 21 -9.90 -0.94 -2.67
N ALA A 22 -9.85 -0.09 -1.64
CA ALA A 22 -9.93 -0.50 -0.25
C ALA A 22 -11.31 -1.08 0.08
N ALA A 23 -12.38 -0.44 -0.41
CA ALA A 23 -13.75 -0.90 -0.24
C ALA A 23 -13.97 -2.27 -0.91
N GLU A 24 -13.40 -2.48 -2.09
CA GLU A 24 -13.43 -3.79 -2.77
C GLU A 24 -12.75 -4.88 -1.94
N THR A 25 -11.57 -4.55 -1.42
CA THR A 25 -10.78 -5.48 -0.62
C THR A 25 -11.48 -5.78 0.70
N ALA A 26 -12.15 -4.79 1.30
CA ALA A 26 -12.95 -4.94 2.50
C ALA A 26 -14.12 -5.89 2.26
N LEU A 27 -14.83 -5.73 1.14
CA LEU A 27 -15.96 -6.59 0.75
C LEU A 27 -15.51 -8.04 0.59
N ARG A 28 -14.43 -8.29 -0.16
CA ARG A 28 -13.89 -9.65 -0.36
C ARG A 28 -13.44 -10.32 0.93
N ARG A 29 -12.93 -9.54 1.88
CA ARG A 29 -12.42 -10.03 3.16
C ARG A 29 -13.49 -10.13 4.26
N GLY A 30 -14.70 -9.62 4.02
CA GLY A 30 -15.70 -9.43 5.07
C GLY A 30 -15.20 -8.52 6.19
N SER A 31 -14.32 -7.57 5.88
CA SER A 31 -13.77 -6.60 6.82
C SER A 31 -14.55 -5.29 6.74
N ARG A 32 -14.65 -4.57 7.85
CA ARG A 32 -15.08 -3.16 7.83
C ARG A 32 -14.00 -2.27 7.22
N LEU A 33 -14.42 -1.14 6.66
CA LEU A 33 -13.56 -0.11 6.10
C LEU A 33 -13.58 1.14 7.00
N VAL A 34 -12.40 1.68 7.30
CA VAL A 34 -12.25 2.94 8.04
C VAL A 34 -11.54 3.95 7.15
N VAL A 35 -12.24 5.03 6.82
CA VAL A 35 -11.71 6.14 6.03
C VAL A 35 -11.11 7.18 6.97
N VAL A 36 -9.80 7.39 6.86
CA VAL A 36 -9.08 8.36 7.69
C VAL A 36 -8.77 9.56 6.81
N ALA A 37 -9.36 10.71 7.13
CA ALA A 37 -8.97 11.96 6.49
C ALA A 37 -7.48 12.21 6.78
N THR A 38 -6.73 12.66 5.78
CA THR A 38 -5.30 12.92 5.92
C THR A 38 -4.96 14.19 5.18
N THR A 39 -4.44 15.20 5.87
CA THR A 39 -4.02 16.44 5.24
C THR A 39 -2.54 16.35 4.85
N TRP A 40 -2.25 15.78 3.67
CA TRP A 40 -0.86 15.71 3.16
C TRP A 40 -0.43 17.07 2.62
N TRP A 41 -0.05 18.00 3.49
CA TRP A 41 0.76 19.13 3.05
C TRP A 41 2.24 18.71 3.07
N PRO A 42 2.95 18.77 1.93
CA PRO A 42 4.40 18.68 1.94
C PRO A 42 4.90 20.02 2.44
N VAL A 43 5.76 20.10 3.45
CA VAL A 43 6.74 21.21 3.52
C VAL A 43 7.77 20.90 4.62
N THR A 44 8.99 20.69 4.16
CA THR A 44 10.27 20.78 4.87
C THR A 44 10.63 22.23 5.27
N LEU A 45 9.65 23.08 5.59
CA LEU A 45 9.87 24.45 6.04
C LEU A 45 9.22 24.58 7.41
N GLU A 46 10.07 24.69 8.42
CA GLU A 46 9.67 25.26 9.70
C GLU A 46 9.68 26.79 9.60
N PRO A 47 8.72 27.50 10.23
CA PRO A 47 7.61 26.97 11.02
C PRO A 47 6.41 26.55 10.16
N VAL A 48 5.76 25.46 10.55
CA VAL A 48 4.51 24.95 9.96
C VAL A 48 3.36 25.89 10.37
N PRO A 49 2.76 26.67 9.46
CA PRO A 49 1.50 27.36 9.79
C PRO A 49 0.42 26.31 10.10
N PRO A 50 -0.58 26.60 10.96
CA PRO A 50 -1.70 25.69 11.19
C PRO A 50 -2.29 25.32 9.83
N ALA A 51 -2.09 24.07 9.41
CA ALA A 51 -2.46 23.63 8.08
C ALA A 51 -3.98 23.84 7.94
N PRO A 52 -4.46 24.55 6.90
CA PRO A 52 -5.89 24.54 6.64
C PRO A 52 -6.31 23.08 6.47
N CYS A 53 -7.44 22.69 7.06
CA CYS A 53 -8.07 21.42 6.74
C CYS A 53 -8.29 21.41 5.22
N LEU A 54 -7.42 20.70 4.50
CA LEU A 54 -7.41 20.67 3.03
C LEU A 54 -8.46 19.72 2.48
N VAL A 55 -9.05 18.89 3.34
CA VAL A 55 -10.26 18.13 3.04
C VAL A 55 -11.43 19.03 3.41
N PRO A 56 -12.19 19.58 2.44
CA PRO A 56 -13.34 20.42 2.75
C PRO A 56 -14.29 19.72 3.73
N PRO A 57 -14.97 20.46 4.62
CA PRO A 57 -16.02 19.91 5.46
C PRO A 57 -17.02 19.10 4.62
N GLY A 58 -17.37 17.89 5.08
CA GLY A 58 -18.29 16.99 4.37
C GLY A 58 -17.65 16.11 3.27
N CYS A 59 -16.39 16.32 2.87
CA CYS A 59 -15.73 15.41 1.93
C CYS A 59 -15.57 13.99 2.50
N LEU A 60 -15.43 13.86 3.82
CA LEU A 60 -15.35 12.58 4.48
C LEU A 60 -16.70 11.85 4.48
N ASP A 61 -17.80 12.58 4.68
CA ASP A 61 -19.16 12.04 4.58
C ASP A 61 -19.46 11.60 3.14
N LEU A 62 -19.05 12.39 2.15
CA LEU A 62 -19.14 12.02 0.73
C LEU A 62 -18.31 10.76 0.42
N ALA A 63 -17.12 10.61 1.00
CA ALA A 63 -16.29 9.42 0.85
C ALA A 63 -16.98 8.18 1.45
N VAL A 64 -17.54 8.30 2.66
CA VAL A 64 -18.30 7.22 3.29
C VAL A 64 -19.52 6.85 2.46
N ALA A 65 -20.30 7.85 2.00
CA ALA A 65 -21.47 7.64 1.17
C ALA A 65 -21.10 6.96 -0.15
N ALA A 66 -20.05 7.42 -0.84
CA ALA A 66 -19.58 6.83 -2.09
C ALA A 66 -19.10 5.38 -1.89
N ALA A 67 -18.31 5.10 -0.85
CA ALA A 67 -17.86 3.76 -0.54
C ALA A 67 -19.03 2.82 -0.24
N THR A 68 -19.98 3.27 0.60
CA THR A 68 -21.18 2.51 0.97
C THR A 68 -22.09 2.26 -0.23
N ALA A 69 -22.32 3.26 -1.08
CA ALA A 69 -23.14 3.14 -2.28
C ALA A 69 -22.51 2.19 -3.31
N SER A 70 -21.18 2.26 -3.48
CA SER A 70 -20.46 1.35 -4.38
C SER A 70 -20.51 -0.11 -3.91
N ARG A 71 -20.56 -0.31 -2.57
CA ARG A 71 -20.42 -1.62 -1.92
C ARG A 71 -21.33 -1.70 -0.69
N PRO A 72 -22.62 -2.01 -0.86
CA PRO A 72 -23.58 -2.02 0.25
C PRO A 72 -23.33 -3.13 1.30
N GLY A 73 -22.45 -4.10 1.01
CA GLY A 73 -22.12 -5.22 1.90
C GLY A 73 -21.03 -4.93 2.94
N ILE A 74 -20.45 -3.73 2.98
CA ILE A 74 -19.40 -3.37 3.94
C ILE A 74 -19.87 -2.31 4.93
N THR A 75 -19.42 -2.43 6.18
CA THR A 75 -19.53 -1.35 7.15
C THR A 75 -18.42 -0.33 6.87
N VAL A 76 -18.79 0.92 6.61
CA VAL A 76 -17.86 2.02 6.39
C VAL A 76 -18.02 3.03 7.53
N SER A 77 -16.91 3.40 8.16
CA SER A 77 -16.84 4.50 9.12
C SER A 77 -15.73 5.45 8.72
N SER A 78 -15.74 6.66 9.29
CA SER A 78 -14.69 7.63 9.06
C SER A 78 -14.17 8.27 10.33
N VAL A 79 -12.93 8.75 10.27
CA VAL A 79 -12.26 9.47 11.36
C VAL A 79 -11.51 10.65 10.75
N GLU A 80 -11.73 11.83 11.33
CA GLU A 80 -10.89 12.98 11.03
C GLU A 80 -9.50 12.78 11.64
N SER A 81 -8.46 12.88 10.83
CA SER A 81 -7.07 12.82 11.28
C SER A 81 -6.23 13.80 10.47
N GLY A 82 -5.18 14.33 11.07
CA GLY A 82 -4.32 15.32 10.43
C GLY A 82 -3.05 14.72 9.84
N SER A 83 -2.36 13.87 10.62
CA SER A 83 -0.97 13.49 10.34
C SER A 83 -0.78 12.01 9.98
N VAL A 84 0.35 11.72 9.33
CA VAL A 84 0.82 10.35 9.04
C VAL A 84 0.95 9.52 10.31
N GLY A 85 1.43 10.13 11.39
CA GLY A 85 1.64 9.47 12.67
C GLY A 85 0.30 9.05 13.29
N GLU A 86 -0.71 9.92 13.23
CA GLU A 86 -2.05 9.60 13.69
C GLU A 86 -2.72 8.52 12.82
N LEU A 87 -2.55 8.54 11.49
CA LEU A 87 -3.03 7.46 10.63
C LEU A 87 -2.47 6.09 11.07
N LEU A 88 -1.15 6.02 11.30
CA LEU A 88 -0.48 4.80 11.73
C LEU A 88 -0.90 4.39 13.14
N ALA A 89 -0.99 5.34 14.07
CA ALA A 89 -1.44 5.08 15.44
C ALA A 89 -2.90 4.61 15.49
N HIS A 90 -3.77 5.21 14.67
CA HIS A 90 -5.16 4.82 14.54
C HIS A 90 -5.29 3.41 13.96
N ALA A 91 -4.55 3.11 12.89
CA ALA A 91 -4.50 1.77 12.32
C ALA A 91 -4.01 0.72 13.34
N ALA A 92 -2.97 1.04 14.10
CA ALA A 92 -2.47 0.16 15.16
C ALA A 92 -3.51 -0.04 16.28
N GLY A 93 -4.14 1.04 16.76
CA GLY A 93 -5.16 0.99 17.81
C GLY A 93 -6.43 0.24 17.42
N LEU A 94 -6.77 0.24 16.13
CA LEU A 94 -7.89 -0.52 15.58
C LEU A 94 -7.56 -1.99 15.25
N ASP A 95 -6.32 -2.42 15.50
CA ASP A 95 -5.80 -3.71 15.06
C ASP A 95 -6.01 -3.93 13.55
N ALA A 96 -5.73 -2.90 12.74
CA ALA A 96 -5.97 -2.94 11.30
C ALA A 96 -5.24 -4.11 10.63
N SER A 97 -5.93 -4.75 9.69
CA SER A 97 -5.37 -5.84 8.88
C SER A 97 -4.58 -5.30 7.68
N LEU A 98 -4.88 -4.08 7.25
CA LEU A 98 -4.28 -3.44 6.08
C LEU A 98 -4.43 -1.92 6.16
N ILE A 99 -3.36 -1.21 5.80
CA ILE A 99 -3.33 0.25 5.60
C ILE A 99 -3.19 0.51 4.10
N VAL A 100 -4.08 1.33 3.54
CA VAL A 100 -4.16 1.67 2.13
C VAL A 100 -3.89 3.16 1.92
N LEU A 101 -3.03 3.48 0.96
CA LEU A 101 -2.79 4.84 0.49
C LEU A 101 -2.86 4.91 -1.03
N ALA A 102 -3.06 6.11 -1.56
CA ALA A 102 -2.96 6.38 -2.99
C ALA A 102 -1.51 6.30 -3.49
N ALA A 103 -1.31 5.65 -4.64
CA ALA A 103 -0.01 5.44 -5.27
C ALA A 103 0.47 6.68 -6.07
N GLU A 104 0.73 7.81 -5.40
CA GLU A 104 1.05 9.08 -6.07
C GLU A 104 2.38 9.75 -5.61
N ASN A 105 2.69 10.91 -6.20
CA ASN A 105 4.03 11.54 -6.12
C ASN A 105 4.37 12.22 -4.78
N ARG A 106 3.45 12.23 -3.79
CA ARG A 106 3.63 12.95 -2.50
C ARG A 106 3.75 12.03 -1.29
N VAL A 107 3.92 10.74 -1.51
CA VAL A 107 4.02 9.73 -0.44
C VAL A 107 5.29 9.93 0.40
N PRO A 108 5.20 10.11 1.73
CA PRO A 108 6.35 10.13 2.62
C PRO A 108 6.87 8.71 2.87
N TRP A 109 7.43 8.09 1.82
CA TRP A 109 7.87 6.69 1.77
C TRP A 109 8.72 6.28 2.98
N ARG A 110 9.58 7.16 3.48
CA ARG A 110 10.45 6.84 4.62
C ARG A 110 9.69 6.74 5.93
N THR A 111 8.78 7.68 6.20
CA THR A 111 8.02 7.75 7.46
C THR A 111 7.00 6.62 7.52
N LEU A 112 6.23 6.43 6.44
CA LEU A 112 5.19 5.41 6.36
C LEU A 112 5.75 4.00 6.50
N VAL A 113 6.80 3.68 5.73
CA VAL A 113 7.32 2.31 5.70
C VAL A 113 8.05 1.94 6.99
N ARG A 114 8.68 2.91 7.68
CA ARG A 114 9.32 2.65 8.99
C ARG A 114 8.32 2.56 10.13
N GLY A 115 7.25 3.35 10.09
CA GLY A 115 6.28 3.42 11.19
C GLY A 115 5.17 2.38 11.11
N ALA A 116 4.91 1.79 9.93
CA ALA A 116 3.85 0.81 9.76
C ALA A 116 4.24 -0.57 10.32
N ASP A 117 3.62 -0.94 11.43
CA ASP A 117 3.61 -2.31 11.97
C ASP A 117 2.64 -3.22 11.18
N ARG A 118 1.61 -2.64 10.57
CA ARG A 118 0.60 -3.33 9.74
C ARG A 118 0.99 -3.40 8.26
N PRO A 119 0.43 -4.37 7.51
CA PRO A 119 0.56 -4.40 6.06
C PRO A 119 0.16 -3.06 5.43
N LEU A 120 1.00 -2.58 4.52
CA LEU A 120 0.88 -1.28 3.88
C LEU A 120 0.83 -1.49 2.37
N VAL A 121 -0.18 -0.94 1.70
CA VAL A 121 -0.33 -0.98 0.24
C VAL A 121 -0.52 0.42 -0.32
N PHE A 122 0.02 0.63 -1.50
CA PHE A 122 -0.25 1.79 -2.35
C PHE A 122 -1.12 1.33 -3.51
N ALA A 123 -2.38 1.71 -3.49
CA ALA A 123 -3.34 1.41 -4.55
C ALA A 123 -3.16 2.39 -5.71
N GLY A 124 -2.83 1.84 -6.88
CA GLY A 124 -2.68 2.58 -8.12
C GLY A 124 -3.95 2.56 -8.96
N ALA A 125 -4.07 3.55 -9.85
CA ALA A 125 -5.15 3.61 -10.83
C ALA A 125 -4.86 2.77 -12.10
N SER A 126 -3.71 2.11 -12.19
CA SER A 126 -3.30 1.31 -13.34
C SER A 126 -3.74 -0.15 -13.21
N ALA A 127 -4.08 -0.80 -14.32
CA ALA A 127 -4.37 -2.25 -14.36
C ALA A 127 -3.10 -3.13 -14.38
N GLY A 128 -1.94 -2.59 -14.01
CA GLY A 128 -0.68 -3.33 -14.07
C GLY A 128 -0.50 -4.37 -12.95
N PRO A 129 0.72 -4.89 -12.78
CA PRO A 129 0.99 -5.96 -11.82
C PRO A 129 0.85 -5.49 -10.37
N VAL A 130 0.61 -6.43 -9.47
CA VAL A 130 0.93 -6.23 -8.05
C VAL A 130 2.45 -6.23 -7.93
N VAL A 131 3.03 -5.24 -7.25
CA VAL A 131 4.46 -5.11 -7.05
C VAL A 131 4.77 -5.30 -5.57
N ALA A 132 5.62 -6.26 -5.22
CA ALA A 132 6.11 -6.43 -3.86
C ALA A 132 7.60 -6.12 -3.78
N GLU A 133 7.99 -5.19 -2.92
CA GLU A 133 9.38 -4.83 -2.70
C GLU A 133 10.05 -5.78 -1.70
N VAL A 134 11.23 -6.27 -2.08
CA VAL A 134 12.13 -7.07 -1.27
C VAL A 134 13.30 -6.19 -0.81
N ARG A 135 13.64 -6.29 0.48
CA ARG A 135 14.78 -5.59 1.07
C ARG A 135 15.65 -6.59 1.82
N ASN A 136 16.97 -6.35 1.78
CA ASN A 136 17.95 -7.13 2.53
C ASN A 136 17.84 -8.64 2.32
N GLN A 137 17.54 -9.08 1.09
CA GLN A 137 17.45 -10.50 0.72
C GLN A 137 16.41 -11.32 1.52
N ARG A 138 15.41 -10.68 2.11
CA ARG A 138 14.32 -11.38 2.81
C ARG A 138 12.99 -10.84 2.34
N ILE A 139 12.04 -11.73 2.12
CA ILE A 139 10.66 -11.35 1.91
C ILE A 139 9.85 -11.76 3.13
N ARG A 140 9.16 -10.81 3.73
CA ARG A 140 8.30 -11.18 4.86
C ARG A 140 7.16 -12.07 4.35
N THR A 141 6.90 -13.16 5.06
CA THR A 141 5.86 -14.14 4.72
C THR A 141 4.48 -13.52 4.65
N ASP A 142 4.16 -12.57 5.55
CA ASP A 142 2.88 -11.83 5.54
C ASP A 142 2.73 -10.93 4.31
N ALA A 143 3.82 -10.29 3.88
CA ALA A 143 3.83 -9.46 2.67
C ALA A 143 3.69 -10.31 1.40
N LEU A 144 4.34 -11.48 1.33
CA LEU A 144 4.16 -12.42 0.21
C LEU A 144 2.74 -12.96 0.17
N ALA A 145 2.21 -13.45 1.29
CA ALA A 145 0.84 -13.94 1.37
C ALA A 145 -0.15 -12.91 0.84
N LEU A 146 -0.01 -11.66 1.29
CA LEU A 146 -0.82 -10.54 0.83
C LEU A 146 -0.62 -10.27 -0.67
N ALA A 147 0.61 -10.23 -1.16
CA ALA A 147 0.88 -9.94 -2.57
C ALA A 147 0.27 -10.99 -3.51
N PHE A 148 0.34 -12.28 -3.16
CA PHE A 148 -0.29 -13.36 -3.90
C PHE A 148 -1.82 -13.28 -3.83
N GLU A 149 -2.39 -13.06 -2.65
CA GLU A 149 -3.84 -12.88 -2.47
C GLU A 149 -4.36 -11.75 -3.38
N LEU A 150 -3.68 -10.60 -3.37
CA LEU A 150 -4.07 -9.44 -4.17
C LEU A 150 -3.91 -9.69 -5.67
N ALA A 151 -2.82 -10.34 -6.10
CA ALA A 151 -2.59 -10.66 -7.50
C ALA A 151 -3.67 -11.60 -8.05
N ARG A 152 -4.03 -12.63 -7.27
CA ARG A 152 -5.10 -13.59 -7.63
C ARG A 152 -6.46 -12.92 -7.69
N ALA A 153 -6.80 -12.14 -6.67
CA ALA A 153 -8.08 -11.42 -6.63
C ALA A 153 -8.24 -10.42 -7.78
N ALA A 154 -7.15 -9.82 -8.25
CA ALA A 154 -7.15 -8.90 -9.38
C ALA A 154 -6.92 -9.57 -10.74
N GLY A 155 -6.66 -10.89 -10.79
CA GLY A 155 -6.33 -11.61 -12.03
C GLY A 155 -5.09 -11.08 -12.73
N THR A 156 -4.10 -10.57 -11.98
CA THR A 156 -2.89 -9.95 -12.52
C THR A 156 -1.61 -10.67 -12.09
N SER A 157 -0.49 -10.30 -12.70
CA SER A 157 0.83 -10.85 -12.36
C SER A 157 1.40 -10.22 -11.09
N LEU A 158 2.28 -10.97 -10.42
CA LEU A 158 3.07 -10.49 -9.28
C LEU A 158 4.49 -10.17 -9.72
N LYS A 159 4.93 -8.93 -9.48
CA LYS A 159 6.29 -8.48 -9.72
C LYS A 159 7.04 -8.31 -8.41
N ILE A 160 8.07 -9.11 -8.23
CA ILE A 160 9.00 -9.01 -7.10
C ILE A 160 10.10 -8.02 -7.46
N LEU A 161 10.15 -6.90 -6.75
CA LEU A 161 11.11 -5.83 -6.93
C LEU A 161 12.15 -5.85 -5.82
N HIS A 162 13.38 -6.21 -6.13
CA HIS A 162 14.47 -6.15 -5.15
C HIS A 162 15.21 -4.81 -5.26
N THR A 163 15.11 -3.99 -4.22
CA THR A 163 15.91 -2.77 -4.07
C THR A 163 17.07 -3.01 -3.09
N ALA A 164 18.31 -2.84 -3.56
CA ALA A 164 19.50 -2.90 -2.70
C ALA A 164 19.97 -1.50 -2.28
N ALA A 165 20.69 -1.43 -1.16
CA ALA A 165 21.44 -0.23 -0.82
C ALA A 165 22.67 -0.14 -1.75
N ALA A 166 22.95 1.06 -2.29
CA ALA A 166 23.95 1.27 -3.33
C ALA A 166 25.38 0.77 -3.00
N TRP A 167 25.68 0.56 -1.72
CA TRP A 167 26.99 0.15 -1.21
C TRP A 167 27.11 -1.36 -0.88
N HIS A 168 26.03 -2.12 -1.03
CA HIS A 168 26.03 -3.59 -0.96
C HIS A 168 25.35 -4.16 -2.21
N LEU A 169 26.17 -4.47 -3.22
CA LEU A 169 25.74 -5.19 -4.42
C LEU A 169 26.32 -6.60 -4.38
N PRO A 170 25.63 -7.59 -3.77
CA PRO A 170 25.89 -8.97 -4.09
C PRO A 170 25.72 -9.17 -5.60
N ARG A 171 26.39 -10.18 -6.19
CA ARG A 171 26.22 -10.46 -7.62
C ARG A 171 24.73 -10.73 -7.90
N ALA A 172 24.18 -10.14 -8.95
CA ALA A 172 22.74 -10.23 -9.27
C ALA A 172 22.22 -11.68 -9.33
N THR A 173 23.08 -12.62 -9.75
CA THR A 173 22.82 -14.07 -9.80
C THR A 173 22.64 -14.72 -8.42
N GLU A 174 23.46 -14.34 -7.43
CA GLU A 174 23.35 -14.87 -6.06
C GLU A 174 22.05 -14.40 -5.39
N LEU A 175 21.66 -13.16 -5.64
CA LEU A 175 20.40 -12.59 -5.13
C LEU A 175 19.16 -13.22 -5.74
N ALA A 176 19.20 -13.46 -7.06
CA ALA A 176 18.12 -14.12 -7.76
C ALA A 176 17.94 -15.56 -7.22
N GLY A 177 19.04 -16.28 -6.96
CA GLY A 177 19.00 -17.63 -6.40
C GLY A 177 18.28 -17.71 -5.05
N CYS A 178 18.66 -16.85 -4.08
CA CYS A 178 18.04 -16.84 -2.76
C CYS A 178 16.54 -16.51 -2.82
N VAL A 179 16.17 -15.48 -3.59
CA VAL A 179 14.77 -15.06 -3.72
C VAL A 179 13.94 -16.13 -4.44
N VAL A 180 14.48 -16.75 -5.49
CA VAL A 180 13.78 -17.83 -6.21
C VAL A 180 13.57 -19.05 -5.31
N ALA A 181 14.57 -19.42 -4.50
CA ALA A 181 14.42 -20.51 -3.53
C ALA A 181 13.31 -20.24 -2.50
N GLU A 182 13.24 -19.00 -1.99
CA GLU A 182 12.19 -18.56 -1.05
C GLU A 182 10.80 -18.53 -1.71
N LEU A 183 10.73 -18.16 -3.00
CA LEU A 183 9.49 -18.10 -3.76
C LEU A 183 8.99 -19.46 -4.26
N ALA A 184 9.85 -20.48 -4.38
CA ALA A 184 9.50 -21.75 -5.00
C ALA A 184 8.24 -22.41 -4.41
N GLY A 185 8.12 -22.43 -3.07
CA GLY A 185 6.93 -22.97 -2.39
C GLY A 185 5.66 -22.14 -2.65
N TRP A 186 5.81 -20.81 -2.76
CA TRP A 186 4.72 -19.91 -3.08
C TRP A 186 4.24 -20.07 -4.53
N MET A 187 5.18 -20.24 -5.46
CA MET A 187 4.92 -20.50 -6.88
C MET A 187 4.14 -21.81 -7.06
N ALA A 188 4.57 -22.88 -6.38
CA ALA A 188 3.88 -24.16 -6.41
C ALA A 188 2.45 -24.08 -5.86
N SER A 189 2.24 -23.25 -4.83
CA SER A 189 0.91 -23.06 -4.21
C SER A 189 -0.01 -22.09 -4.96
N ASN A 190 0.53 -21.30 -5.89
CA ASN A 190 -0.21 -20.28 -6.65
C ASN A 190 0.17 -20.34 -8.15
N PRO A 191 -0.12 -21.46 -8.84
CA PRO A 191 0.27 -21.65 -10.24
C PRO A 191 -0.44 -20.70 -11.22
N ASP A 192 -1.54 -20.08 -10.79
CA ASP A 192 -2.34 -19.09 -11.51
C ASP A 192 -1.71 -17.69 -11.55
N VAL A 193 -0.71 -17.41 -10.71
CA VAL A 193 -0.06 -16.10 -10.64
C VAL A 193 1.27 -16.14 -11.38
N ALA A 194 1.32 -15.49 -12.54
CA ALA A 194 2.58 -15.25 -13.24
C ALA A 194 3.48 -14.34 -12.40
N ILE A 195 4.74 -14.74 -12.19
CA ILE A 195 5.70 -14.00 -11.38
C ILE A 195 6.86 -13.48 -12.23
N THR A 196 7.23 -12.23 -12.00
CA THR A 196 8.45 -11.65 -12.56
C THR A 196 9.33 -11.13 -11.43
N TYR A 197 10.64 -11.35 -11.54
CA TYR A 197 11.62 -10.82 -10.59
C TYR A 197 12.46 -9.74 -11.25
N ARG A 198 12.66 -8.61 -10.57
CA ARG A 198 13.54 -7.53 -11.03
C ARG A 198 14.40 -7.02 -9.90
N PHE A 199 15.71 -7.02 -10.15
CA PHE A 199 16.69 -6.35 -9.31
C PHE A 199 16.96 -4.92 -9.80
N THR A 200 17.16 -3.99 -8.87
CA THR A 200 17.59 -2.61 -9.19
C THR A 200 18.55 -2.06 -8.14
N GLY A 201 19.64 -1.45 -8.62
CA GLY A 201 20.56 -0.64 -7.82
C GLY A 201 20.20 0.85 -7.77
N ALA A 202 19.10 1.27 -8.42
CA ALA A 202 18.67 2.66 -8.42
C ALA A 202 18.14 3.10 -7.05
N PRO A 203 18.13 4.41 -6.73
CA PRO A 203 17.61 4.91 -5.46
C PRO A 203 16.20 4.37 -5.16
N ARG A 204 16.04 3.79 -3.97
CA ARG A 204 14.80 3.11 -3.54
C ARG A 204 13.54 3.96 -3.73
N VAL A 205 13.53 5.17 -3.15
CA VAL A 205 12.36 6.06 -3.18
C VAL A 205 11.96 6.40 -4.62
N ARG A 206 12.94 6.69 -5.48
CA ARG A 206 12.68 6.95 -6.91
C ARG A 206 12.12 5.72 -7.61
N THR A 207 12.64 4.53 -7.30
CA THR A 207 12.16 3.26 -7.87
C THR A 207 10.71 2.99 -7.48
N LEU A 208 10.37 3.13 -6.19
CA LEU A 208 9.01 2.93 -5.70
C LEU A 208 8.02 3.92 -6.33
N ALA A 209 8.39 5.20 -6.41
CA ALA A 209 7.58 6.25 -7.04
C ALA A 209 7.41 6.08 -8.57
N LEU A 210 8.30 5.35 -9.24
CA LEU A 210 8.11 4.97 -10.64
C LEU A 210 7.20 3.75 -10.76
N CYS A 211 7.40 2.74 -9.90
CA CYS A 211 6.57 1.54 -9.91
C CYS A 211 5.11 1.86 -9.56
N SER A 212 4.87 2.77 -8.62
CA SER A 212 3.53 3.19 -8.18
C SER A 212 2.63 3.69 -9.33
N ARG A 213 3.22 4.23 -10.41
CA ARG A 213 2.49 4.72 -11.59
C ARG A 213 1.99 3.62 -12.52
N THR A 214 2.58 2.44 -12.42
CA THR A 214 2.33 1.31 -13.34
C THR A 214 1.82 0.08 -12.62
N ALA A 215 1.95 0.02 -11.30
CA ALA A 215 1.39 -1.04 -10.47
C ALA A 215 -0.10 -0.81 -10.25
N SER A 216 -0.86 -1.89 -10.20
CA SER A 216 -2.21 -1.85 -9.62
C SER A 216 -2.13 -1.69 -8.10
N VAL A 217 -1.16 -2.37 -7.49
CA VAL A 217 -0.87 -2.25 -6.06
C VAL A 217 0.64 -2.35 -5.84
N LEU A 218 1.20 -1.50 -5.00
CA LEU A 218 2.60 -1.58 -4.57
C LEU A 218 2.68 -1.84 -3.06
N LEU A 219 3.39 -2.91 -2.69
CA LEU A 219 3.69 -3.32 -1.33
C LEU A 219 5.16 -3.02 -1.03
N PRO A 220 5.49 -1.91 -0.34
CA PRO A 220 6.86 -1.64 0.03
C PRO A 220 7.36 -2.59 1.11
N GLY A 221 8.65 -2.90 1.07
CA GLY A 221 9.35 -3.68 2.08
C GLY A 221 9.56 -2.83 3.33
N ARG A 222 9.01 -3.30 4.44
CA ARG A 222 9.15 -2.71 5.78
C ARG A 222 10.55 -3.01 6.33
#